data_AF-A0A183PSP1-F1
#
_entry.id   AF-A0A183PSP1-F1
#
_cell.length_a   1.000
_cell.length_b   1.000
_cell.length_c   1.000
_cell.angle_alpha   90.00
_cell.angle_beta   90.00
_cell.angle_gamma   90.00
#
_symmetry.space_group_name_H-M   'P 1'
#
loop_
_entity.id
_entity.type
_entity.pdbx_description
1 polymer ?
#
loop_
_entity_poly.entity_id
_entity_poly.type
_entity_poly.pdbx_seq_one_letter_code
_entity_poly.pdbx_strand_id
1 'polypeptide(L)'
;MVVRPYTPITLDTQKGYVDFVIKVYKGSVNPKFPKGGVMSQYLANLPIDGFIDVRGPSGKLEYKGCGLFYIKPDLRSSPNPVKVKHVNMICGGSGITPMFQLLSYILQSKDDTTQIAMVFANVVRGFKYVGDFTLVVHFHFYHLHF
;
A
#
# COMPACT_ATOMS: atom_id res chain seq x y z
N MET A 1 -19.37 -0.55 -11.57
CA MET A 1 -18.64 -0.88 -10.32
C MET A 1 -17.21 -0.37 -10.43
N VAL A 2 -16.69 0.35 -9.43
CA VAL A 2 -15.31 0.88 -9.41
C VAL A 2 -14.51 0.09 -8.37
N VAL A 3 -13.48 -0.63 -8.82
CA VAL A 3 -12.57 -1.38 -7.93
C VAL A 3 -11.16 -0.85 -8.10
N ARG A 4 -10.45 -0.59 -7.00
CA ARG A 4 -9.07 -0.10 -7.02
C ARG A 4 -8.22 -0.84 -5.99
N PRO A 5 -6.98 -1.24 -6.35
CA PRO A 5 -6.06 -1.81 -5.39
C PRO A 5 -5.48 -0.71 -4.50
N TYR A 6 -5.39 -0.99 -3.20
CA TYR A 6 -4.67 -0.20 -2.21
C TYR A 6 -3.84 -1.15 -1.36
N THR A 7 -2.62 -0.74 -1.01
CA THR A 7 -1.77 -1.50 -0.09
C THR A 7 -1.84 -0.84 1.28
N PRO A 8 -2.34 -1.53 2.32
CA PRO A 8 -2.39 -0.97 3.65
C PRO A 8 -0.97 -0.76 4.20
N ILE A 9 -0.82 0.23 5.08
CA ILE A 9 0.44 0.49 5.78
C ILE A 9 0.49 -0.19 7.16
N THR A 10 -0.66 -0.66 7.64
CA THR A 10 -0.82 -1.48 8.84
C THR A 10 -0.30 -2.90 8.61
N LEU A 11 0.34 -3.48 9.62
CA LEU A 11 0.72 -4.89 9.62
C LEU A 11 -0.35 -5.77 10.27
N ASP A 12 -0.28 -7.08 10.02
CA ASP A 12 -1.16 -8.10 10.60
C ASP A 12 -1.07 -8.23 12.13
N THR A 13 -0.02 -7.68 12.74
CA THR A 13 0.13 -7.59 14.19
C THR A 13 -0.85 -6.59 14.84
N GLN A 14 -1.37 -5.63 14.08
CA GLN A 14 -2.35 -4.64 14.56
C GLN A 14 -3.77 -5.17 14.35
N LYS A 15 -4.56 -5.25 15.42
CA LYS A 15 -5.90 -5.84 15.40
C LYS A 15 -7.00 -4.78 15.46
N GLY A 16 -8.11 -5.05 14.79
CA GLY A 16 -9.33 -4.25 14.85
C GLY A 16 -9.42 -3.12 13.83
N TYR A 17 -8.34 -2.76 13.16
CA TYR A 17 -8.33 -1.72 12.13
C TYR A 17 -7.30 -1.95 11.02
N VAL A 18 -7.43 -1.17 9.95
CA VAL A 18 -6.45 -1.03 8.88
C VAL A 18 -6.34 0.43 8.42
N ASP A 19 -5.12 0.88 8.19
CA ASP A 19 -4.79 2.20 7.68
C ASP A 19 -4.35 2.14 6.22
N PHE A 20 -4.89 3.06 5.43
CA PHE A 20 -4.47 3.31 4.06
C PHE A 20 -3.97 4.74 3.91
N VAL A 21 -2.86 4.90 3.21
CA VAL A 21 -2.38 6.22 2.76
C VAL A 21 -2.83 6.44 1.33
N ILE A 22 -3.76 7.36 1.12
CA ILE A 22 -4.39 7.61 -0.18
C ILE A 22 -4.16 9.06 -0.60
N LYS A 23 -3.52 9.23 -1.76
CA LYS A 23 -3.42 10.54 -2.39
C LYS A 23 -4.75 10.92 -3.04
N VAL A 24 -5.30 12.06 -2.66
CA VAL A 24 -6.57 12.56 -3.23
C VAL A 24 -6.31 13.31 -4.53
N TYR A 25 -6.78 12.74 -5.64
CA TYR A 25 -6.74 13.40 -6.94
C TYR A 25 -8.00 14.23 -7.14
N LYS A 26 -7.95 15.52 -6.80
CA LYS A 26 -9.10 16.43 -6.94
C LYS A 26 -9.40 16.76 -8.41
N GLY A 27 -10.68 16.91 -8.74
CA GLY A 27 -11.12 17.49 -10.00
C GLY A 27 -10.62 18.92 -10.19
N SER A 28 -10.55 19.37 -11.44
CA SER A 28 -10.18 20.73 -11.87
C SER A 28 -8.79 21.22 -11.48
N VAL A 29 -7.93 20.37 -10.88
CA VAL A 29 -6.55 20.72 -10.52
C VAL A 29 -5.57 20.40 -11.65
N ASN A 30 -5.70 19.23 -12.26
CA ASN A 30 -4.82 18.80 -13.35
C ASN A 30 -5.57 18.92 -14.68
N PRO A 31 -5.13 19.78 -15.63
CA PRO A 31 -5.80 19.94 -16.92
C PRO A 31 -5.90 18.64 -17.74
N LYS A 32 -4.96 17.71 -17.56
CA LYS A 32 -5.01 16.39 -18.21
C LYS A 32 -6.05 15.46 -17.60
N PHE A 33 -6.41 15.69 -16.33
CA PHE A 33 -7.36 14.88 -15.57
C PHE A 33 -8.41 15.78 -14.89
N PRO A 34 -9.24 16.49 -15.67
CA PRO A 34 -10.14 17.52 -15.14
C PRO A 34 -11.20 16.93 -14.19
N LYS A 35 -11.55 15.64 -14.32
CA LYS A 35 -12.50 14.97 -13.41
C LYS A 35 -11.86 14.44 -12.12
N GLY A 36 -10.53 14.47 -11.99
CA GLY A 36 -9.82 13.89 -10.84
C GLY A 36 -9.96 12.37 -10.74
N GLY A 37 -9.65 11.83 -9.55
CA GLY A 37 -9.71 10.40 -9.25
C GLY A 37 -11.05 10.02 -8.63
N VAL A 38 -11.75 9.08 -9.25
CA VAL A 38 -13.10 8.63 -8.82
C VAL A 38 -13.08 8.08 -7.39
N MET A 39 -12.27 7.04 -7.14
CA MET A 39 -12.21 6.38 -5.83
C MET A 39 -11.59 7.27 -4.75
N SER A 40 -10.54 8.01 -5.07
CA SER A 40 -9.87 8.87 -4.07
C SER A 40 -10.75 10.03 -3.60
N GLN A 41 -11.57 10.60 -4.49
CA GLN A 41 -12.54 11.63 -4.11
C GLN A 41 -13.73 11.03 -3.35
N TYR A 42 -14.17 9.82 -3.71
CA TYR A 42 -15.19 9.11 -2.94
C TYR A 42 -14.73 8.86 -1.50
N LEU A 43 -13.54 8.29 -1.29
CA LEU A 43 -13.00 8.03 0.04
C LEU A 43 -12.75 9.31 0.85
N ALA A 44 -12.35 10.40 0.19
CA ALA A 44 -12.18 11.69 0.86
C ALA A 44 -13.49 12.33 1.34
N ASN A 45 -14.63 11.94 0.78
CA ASN A 45 -15.95 12.42 1.18
C ASN A 45 -16.75 11.35 1.95
N LEU A 46 -16.14 10.20 2.26
CA LEU A 46 -16.79 9.16 3.04
C LEU A 46 -16.94 9.66 4.49
N PRO A 47 -18.15 9.63 5.07
CA PRO A 47 -18.34 9.97 6.49
C PRO A 47 -17.56 9.03 7.41
N ILE A 48 -17.28 9.47 8.63
CA ILE A 48 -16.47 8.73 9.62
C ILE A 48 -17.06 7.34 9.97
N ASP A 49 -18.37 7.14 9.77
CA ASP A 49 -19.07 5.85 9.95
C ASP A 49 -19.51 5.21 8.61
N GLY A 50 -18.96 5.68 7.50
CA GLY A 50 -19.24 5.13 6.18
C GLY A 50 -18.56 3.77 5.97
N PHE A 51 -19.23 2.88 5.24
CA PHE A 51 -18.73 1.55 4.95
C PHE A 51 -18.25 1.44 3.50
N ILE A 52 -17.22 0.62 3.29
CA ILE A 52 -16.75 0.20 1.97
C ILE A 52 -16.55 -1.31 1.93
N ASP A 53 -16.78 -1.91 0.76
CA ASP A 53 -16.44 -3.31 0.54
C ASP A 53 -14.95 -3.44 0.24
N VAL A 54 -14.28 -4.29 1.01
CA VAL A 54 -12.86 -4.63 0.83
C VAL A 54 -12.74 -6.10 0.49
N ARG A 55 -11.93 -6.41 -0.52
CA ARG A 55 -11.62 -7.79 -0.92
C ARG A 55 -10.11 -7.99 -0.99
N GLY A 56 -9.62 -9.03 -0.32
CA GLY A 56 -8.21 -9.42 -0.32
C GLY A 56 -7.98 -10.71 0.47
N PRO A 57 -6.70 -11.14 0.65
CA PRO A 57 -5.50 -10.54 0.06
C PRO A 57 -5.40 -10.75 -1.46
N SER A 58 -4.62 -9.92 -2.14
CA SER A 58 -4.35 -10.04 -3.58
C SER A 58 -2.92 -9.62 -3.90
N GLY A 59 -2.28 -10.32 -4.83
CA GLY A 59 -0.90 -10.06 -5.22
C GLY A 59 -0.21 -11.33 -5.70
N LYS A 60 0.96 -11.14 -6.32
CA LYS A 60 1.84 -12.23 -6.78
C LYS A 60 3.06 -12.43 -5.89
N LEU A 61 3.35 -11.49 -5.01
CA LEU A 61 4.56 -11.46 -4.20
C LEU A 61 4.14 -11.48 -2.74
N GLU A 62 4.74 -12.39 -1.99
CA GLU A 62 4.62 -12.49 -0.55
C GLU A 62 6.02 -12.56 0.06
N TYR A 63 6.24 -11.81 1.13
CA TYR A 63 7.50 -11.85 1.87
C TYR A 63 7.34 -12.69 3.13
N LYS A 64 8.20 -13.69 3.30
CA LYS A 64 8.16 -14.63 4.43
C LYS A 64 9.24 -14.36 5.49
N GLY A 65 9.99 -13.26 5.36
CA GLY A 65 11.04 -12.89 6.30
C GLY A 65 12.45 -13.34 5.88
N CYS A 66 13.44 -12.66 6.45
CA CYS A 66 14.87 -12.95 6.29
C CYS A 66 15.31 -13.07 4.81
N GLY A 67 14.72 -12.28 3.91
CA GLY A 67 15.04 -12.27 2.48
C GLY A 67 14.32 -13.32 1.65
N LEU A 68 13.38 -14.09 2.22
CA LEU A 68 12.61 -15.10 1.49
C LEU A 68 11.33 -14.49 0.90
N PHE A 69 11.22 -14.54 -0.42
CA PHE A 69 10.03 -14.17 -1.18
C PHE A 69 9.37 -15.39 -1.78
N TYR A 70 8.05 -15.41 -1.80
CA TYR A 70 7.24 -16.30 -2.63
C TYR A 70 6.66 -15.50 -3.79
N ILE A 71 7.06 -15.84 -5.02
CA ILE A 71 6.68 -15.11 -6.22
C ILE A 71 5.91 -16.03 -7.16
N LYS A 72 4.66 -15.66 -7.44
CA LYS A 72 3.82 -16.34 -8.42
C LYS A 72 4.11 -15.83 -9.84
N PRO A 73 4.33 -16.72 -10.83
CA PRO A 73 4.43 -16.30 -12.23
C PRO A 73 3.14 -15.62 -12.71
N ASP A 74 2.01 -16.23 -12.35
CA ASP A 74 0.65 -15.79 -12.65
C ASP A 74 -0.29 -16.08 -11.47
N LEU A 75 -1.57 -15.69 -11.58
CA LEU A 75 -2.51 -15.82 -10.47
C LEU A 75 -2.98 -17.25 -10.18
N ARG A 76 -2.72 -18.20 -11.08
CA ARG A 76 -3.18 -19.61 -10.99
C ARG A 76 -2.05 -20.55 -10.57
N SER A 77 -0.82 -20.18 -10.89
CA SER A 77 0.37 -20.97 -10.56
C SER A 77 0.74 -20.89 -9.08
N SER A 78 1.33 -21.97 -8.57
CA SER A 78 1.94 -22.01 -7.24
C SER A 78 3.11 -21.02 -7.14
N PRO A 79 3.34 -20.41 -5.96
CA PRO A 79 4.45 -19.49 -5.77
C PRO A 79 5.80 -20.22 -5.75
N ASN A 80 6.81 -19.57 -6.32
CA ASN A 80 8.20 -20.05 -6.28
C ASN A 80 8.99 -19.32 -5.19
N PRO A 81 9.75 -20.04 -4.34
CA PRO A 81 10.62 -19.40 -3.36
C PRO A 81 11.82 -18.74 -4.03
N VAL A 82 12.13 -17.51 -3.61
CA VAL A 82 13.31 -16.74 -4.02
C VAL A 82 13.95 -16.15 -2.77
N LYS A 83 15.19 -16.56 -2.47
CA LYS A 83 15.96 -16.03 -1.34
C LYS A 83 16.93 -14.97 -1.83
N VAL A 84 16.90 -13.78 -1.23
CA VAL A 84 17.80 -12.67 -1.57
C VAL A 84 18.46 -12.13 -0.32
N LYS A 85 19.62 -11.49 -0.49
CA LYS A 85 20.29 -10.71 0.56
C LYS A 85 20.02 -9.21 0.45
N HIS A 86 19.73 -8.73 -0.76
CA HIS A 86 19.54 -7.32 -1.08
C HIS A 86 18.20 -7.14 -1.79
N VAL A 87 17.44 -6.13 -1.37
CA VAL A 87 16.19 -5.73 -1.99
C VAL A 87 16.32 -4.28 -2.45
N ASN A 88 16.30 -4.09 -3.77
CA ASN A 88 16.30 -2.77 -4.37
C ASN A 88 14.85 -2.37 -4.69
N MET A 89 14.39 -1.27 -4.10
CA MET A 89 13.03 -0.77 -4.26
C MET A 89 13.05 0.50 -5.10
N ILE A 90 12.26 0.54 -6.16
CA ILE A 90 12.06 1.74 -6.99
C ILE A 90 10.57 2.06 -6.97
N CYS A 91 10.22 3.24 -6.48
CA CYS A 91 8.82 3.65 -6.38
C CYS A 91 8.63 5.13 -6.67
N GLY A 92 7.40 5.52 -6.99
CA GLY A 92 7.06 6.92 -7.22
C GLY A 92 5.62 7.24 -6.84
N GLY A 93 5.41 8.44 -6.28
CA GLY A 93 4.13 8.82 -5.68
C GLY A 93 3.56 7.72 -4.76
N SER A 94 2.25 7.50 -4.82
CA SER A 94 1.55 6.52 -3.96
C SER A 94 2.05 5.07 -4.10
N GLY A 95 2.87 4.75 -5.10
CA GLY A 95 3.56 3.46 -5.23
C GLY A 95 4.57 3.15 -4.11
N ILE A 96 4.82 4.10 -3.21
CA ILE A 96 5.62 3.85 -2.00
C ILE A 96 4.94 2.92 -0.99
N THR A 97 3.60 2.83 -0.99
CA THR A 97 2.83 2.06 0.02
C THR A 97 3.19 0.57 0.09
N PRO A 98 3.29 -0.21 -1.01
CA PRO A 98 3.77 -1.60 -0.93
C PRO A 98 5.23 -1.72 -0.47
N MET A 99 6.07 -0.73 -0.82
CA MET A 99 7.46 -0.70 -0.37
C MET A 99 7.55 -0.43 1.14
N PHE A 100 6.69 0.46 1.64
CA PHE A 100 6.60 0.79 3.06
C PHE A 100 6.11 -0.41 3.89
N GLN A 101 5.14 -1.17 3.38
CA GLN A 101 4.66 -2.39 4.05
C GLN A 101 5.79 -3.43 4.18
N LEU A 102 6.51 -3.69 3.08
CA LEU A 102 7.65 -4.61 3.08
C LEU A 102 8.78 -4.13 4.00
N LEU A 103 9.14 -2.85 3.91
CA LEU A 103 10.15 -2.22 4.76
C LEU A 103 9.78 -2.35 6.24
N SER A 104 8.53 -2.06 6.60
CA SER A 104 8.04 -2.15 7.99
C SER A 104 8.13 -3.59 8.52
N TYR A 105 7.78 -4.57 7.70
CA TYR A 105 7.87 -5.98 8.08
C TYR A 105 9.33 -6.43 8.30
N ILE A 106 10.25 -6.03 7.40
CA ILE A 106 11.68 -6.34 7.54
C ILE A 106 12.25 -5.71 8.81
N LEU A 107 12.02 -4.40 9.02
CA LEU A 107 12.61 -3.65 10.13
C LEU A 107 12.08 -4.06 11.52
N GLN A 108 10.92 -4.70 11.61
CA GLN A 108 10.38 -5.20 12.88
C GLN A 108 11.09 -6.46 13.37
N SER A 109 11.69 -7.25 12.47
CA SER A 109 12.41 -8.46 12.84
C SER A 109 13.89 -8.17 13.06
N LYS A 110 14.40 -8.44 14.26
CA LYS A 110 15.84 -8.32 14.56
C LYS A 110 16.67 -9.40 13.86
N ASP A 111 16.04 -10.51 13.48
CA ASP A 111 16.69 -11.64 12.81
C ASP A 111 16.73 -11.47 11.28
N ASP A 112 16.07 -10.44 10.76
CA ASP A 112 16.03 -10.15 9.34
C ASP A 112 17.18 -9.22 8.93
N THR A 113 18.25 -9.81 8.42
CA THR A 113 19.44 -9.08 7.96
C THR A 113 19.35 -8.64 6.49
N THR A 114 18.15 -8.59 5.91
CA THR A 114 17.97 -8.19 4.50
C THR A 114 18.36 -6.74 4.30
N GLN A 115 19.29 -6.50 3.38
CA GLN A 115 19.73 -5.15 3.06
C GLN A 115 18.77 -4.49 2.08
N ILE A 116 18.41 -3.24 2.34
CA ILE A 116 17.43 -2.51 1.54
C ILE A 116 18.07 -1.25 0.98
N ALA A 117 17.87 -1.02 -0.31
CA ALA A 117 18.12 0.26 -0.95
C ALA A 117 16.84 0.73 -1.63
N MET A 118 16.50 2.02 -1.49
CA MET A 118 15.28 2.58 -2.08
C MET A 118 15.58 3.84 -2.88
N VAL A 119 15.02 3.90 -4.08
CA VAL A 119 14.89 5.12 -4.87
C VAL A 119 13.42 5.51 -4.91
N PHE A 120 13.12 6.70 -4.41
CA PHE A 120 11.77 7.26 -4.40
C PHE A 120 11.69 8.53 -5.26
N ALA A 121 10.81 8.53 -6.26
CA ALA A 121 10.59 9.65 -7.17
C ALA A 121 9.26 10.38 -6.87
N ASN A 122 9.29 11.71 -6.82
CA ASN A 122 8.10 12.54 -6.66
C ASN A 122 8.18 13.79 -7.53
N VAL A 123 7.03 14.36 -7.89
CA VAL A 123 6.91 15.51 -8.80
C VAL A 123 7.29 16.83 -8.11
N VAL A 124 7.15 16.90 -6.79
CA VAL A 124 7.52 18.08 -5.98
C VAL A 124 8.67 17.73 -5.03
N ARG A 125 9.55 18.70 -4.77
CA ARG A 125 10.64 18.55 -3.79
C ARG A 125 10.07 18.34 -2.37
N GLY A 126 10.61 17.35 -1.66
CA GLY A 126 10.22 16.97 -0.29
C GLY A 126 9.26 15.77 -0.23
N PHE A 127 9.35 14.99 0.86
CA PHE A 127 8.38 13.95 1.21
C PHE A 127 7.07 14.61 1.67
N LYS A 128 6.36 15.26 0.75
CA LYS A 128 5.02 15.80 1.00
C LYS A 128 3.99 14.66 0.97
N TYR A 129 4.02 13.81 2.01
CA TYR A 129 2.88 12.96 2.37
C TYR A 129 2.10 13.54 3.55
N VAL A 130 2.66 14.51 4.27
CA VAL A 130 2.01 15.26 5.34
C VAL A 130 1.95 16.72 4.89
N GLY A 131 0.93 17.05 4.07
CA GLY A 131 0.78 18.38 3.47
C GLY A 131 -0.23 18.37 2.31
N ASP A 132 -1.45 18.84 2.63
CA ASP A 132 -2.59 19.25 1.81
C ASP A 132 -3.33 18.26 0.88
N PHE A 133 -2.79 17.08 0.55
CA PHE A 133 -3.49 16.17 -0.40
C PHE A 133 -3.38 14.66 -0.10
N THR A 134 -2.93 14.30 1.09
CA THR A 134 -2.87 12.90 1.54
C THR A 134 -3.90 12.66 2.63
N LEU A 135 -4.73 11.66 2.41
CA LEU A 135 -5.71 11.16 3.37
C LEU A 135 -5.15 9.87 3.96
N VAL A 136 -5.02 9.83 5.29
CA VAL A 136 -4.91 8.56 6.00
C VAL A 136 -6.34 8.12 6.29
N VAL A 137 -6.74 6.98 5.72
CA VAL A 137 -8.06 6.40 5.96
C VAL A 137 -7.91 5.25 6.93
N HIS A 138 -8.51 5.41 8.09
CA HIS A 138 -8.54 4.41 9.16
C HIS A 138 -9.88 3.68 9.10
N PHE A 139 -9.86 2.36 8.88
CA PHE A 139 -11.06 1.54 8.88
C PHE A 139 -11.03 0.56 10.04
N HIS A 140 -12.14 0.47 10.78
CA HIS A 140 -12.35 -0.59 11.75
C HIS A 140 -13.02 -1.79 11.10
N PHE A 141 -12.58 -3.00 11.46
CA PHE A 141 -13.25 -4.23 11.03
C PHE A 141 -14.26 -4.64 12.09
N TYR A 142 -15.55 -4.63 11.72
CA TYR A 142 -16.62 -5.11 12.59
C TYR A 142 -17.01 -6.57 12.32
N HIS A 143 -16.73 -7.13 11.13
CA HIS A 143 -16.99 -8.55 10.81
C HIS A 143 -16.05 -9.09 9.72
N LEU A 144 -14.85 -9.57 10.10
CA LEU A 144 -14.01 -10.40 9.23
C LEU A 144 -13.38 -11.52 10.08
N HIS A 145 -13.76 -12.77 9.78
CA HIS A 145 -13.04 -13.95 10.22
C HIS A 145 -11.82 -14.11 9.30
N PHE A 146 -10.61 -14.07 9.85
CA PHE A 146 -9.38 -14.47 9.16
C PHE A 146 -9.19 -15.98 9.27
#